data_AF-A0A645F7D1-F1
#
_entry.id   AF-A0A645F7D1-F1
#
_cell.length_a   1.000
_cell.length_b   1.000
_cell.length_c   1.000
_cell.angle_alpha   90.00
_cell.angle_beta   90.00
_cell.angle_gamma   90.00
#
_symmetry.space_group_name_H-M   'P 1'
#
loop_
_entity.id
_entity.type
_entity.pdbx_description
1 polymer ?
#
loop_
_entity_poly.entity_id
_entity_poly.type
_entity_poly.pdbx_seq_one_letter_code
_entity_poly.pdbx_strand_id
1 'polypeptide(L)' 'MRAARALLFGAWEGNWMAYNTAADVRFPGSDIAVGFFMYPNGESANGRLDSLDPANFAYQITSRKLA' A
#
# COMPACT_ATOMS: atom_id res chain seq x y z
N MET A 1 -8.69 26.68 7.31
CA MET A 1 -7.53 26.21 6.52
C MET A 1 -6.47 25.47 7.37
N ARG A 2 -5.90 26.05 8.44
CA ARG A 2 -4.87 25.36 9.27
C ARG A 2 -5.34 24.04 9.92
N ALA A 3 -6.56 24.00 10.46
CA ALA A 3 -7.12 22.81 11.11
C ALA A 3 -7.28 21.62 10.15
N ALA A 4 -7.78 21.86 8.92
CA ALA A 4 -7.93 20.83 7.90
C ALA A 4 -6.58 20.23 7.47
N ARG A 5 -5.54 21.06 7.29
CA ARG A 5 -4.21 20.59 6.90
C ARG A 5 -3.54 19.71 7.96
N ALA A 6 -3.77 20.00 9.24
CA ALA A 6 -3.28 19.16 10.33
C ALA A 6 -4.00 17.81 10.39
N LEU A 7 -5.31 17.78 10.12
CA LEU A 7 -6.11 16.56 10.12
C LEU A 7 -5.77 15.65 8.92
N LEU A 8 -5.55 16.23 7.75
CA LEU A 8 -5.23 15.50 6.52
C LEU A 8 -3.80 14.92 6.49
N PHE A 9 -2.90 15.41 7.34
CA PHE A 9 -1.54 14.90 7.43
C PHE A 9 -1.50 13.66 8.33
N GLY A 10 -1.62 12.47 7.74
CA GLY A 10 -1.62 11.17 8.42
C GLY A 10 -2.96 10.43 8.36
N ALA A 11 -4.09 11.14 8.18
CA ALA A 11 -5.38 10.52 7.89
C ALA A 11 -5.55 10.29 6.38
N TRP A 12 -4.78 9.35 5.81
CA TRP A 12 -4.76 9.12 4.36
C TRP A 12 -5.79 8.07 3.92
N GLU A 13 -6.16 7.17 4.84
CA GLU A 13 -7.10 6.08 4.59
C GLU A 13 -8.53 6.64 4.46
N GLY A 14 -9.11 6.51 3.26
CA GLY A 14 -10.47 6.98 2.93
C GLY A 14 -10.56 8.39 2.31
N ASN A 15 -9.48 9.19 2.32
CA ASN A 15 -9.48 10.54 1.74
C ASN A 15 -9.07 10.59 0.25
N TRP A 16 -8.55 9.49 -0.27
CA TRP A 16 -8.11 9.37 -1.66
C TRP A 16 -8.64 8.07 -2.24
N MET A 17 -9.15 8.15 -3.46
CA MET A 17 -9.50 6.97 -4.26
C MET A 17 -8.51 6.90 -5.41
N ALA A 18 -7.66 5.88 -5.38
CA ALA A 18 -6.76 5.59 -6.49
C ALA A 18 -7.54 4.86 -7.58
N TYR A 19 -7.66 5.48 -8.76
CA TYR A 19 -8.22 4.81 -9.93
C TYR A 19 -7.10 4.03 -10.62
N ASN A 20 -7.23 2.71 -10.67
CA ASN A 20 -6.31 1.82 -11.37
C ASN A 20 -7.07 1.03 -12.43
N THR A 21 -6.62 1.09 -13.68
CA THR A 21 -7.16 0.33 -14.81
C THR A 21 -6.28 -0.86 -15.21
N ALA A 22 -5.13 -1.03 -14.56
CA ALA A 22 -4.20 -2.11 -14.85
C ALA A 22 -4.72 -3.43 -14.25
N ALA A 23 -4.79 -4.45 -15.10
CA ALA A 23 -5.08 -5.82 -14.68
C ALA A 23 -3.84 -6.50 -14.09
N ASP A 24 -2.68 -6.24 -14.70
CA ASP A 24 -1.38 -6.81 -14.36
C ASP A 24 -0.37 -5.67 -14.15
N VAL A 25 0.07 -5.46 -12.92
CA VAL A 25 1.03 -4.42 -12.57
C VAL A 25 2.41 -5.04 -12.37
N ARG A 26 3.37 -4.62 -13.18
CA ARG A 26 4.77 -4.96 -13.01
C ARG A 26 5.46 -3.91 -12.14
N PHE A 27 6.01 -4.33 -11.01
CA PHE A 27 6.79 -3.45 -10.15
C PHE A 27 8.22 -3.25 -10.69
N PRO A 28 8.82 -2.06 -10.49
CA PRO A 28 10.23 -1.87 -10.78
C PRO A 28 11.09 -2.91 -10.04
N GLY A 29 11.90 -3.66 -10.78
CA GLY A 29 12.75 -4.71 -10.22
C GLY A 29 12.05 -6.05 -9.94
N SER A 30 10.77 -6.20 -10.29
CA SER A 30 10.06 -7.48 -10.20
C SER A 30 9.94 -8.15 -11.57
N ASP A 31 10.30 -9.43 -11.62
CA ASP A 31 10.10 -10.29 -12.78
C ASP A 31 8.63 -10.73 -12.93
N ILE A 32 7.80 -10.46 -11.92
CA ILE A 32 6.43 -10.94 -11.82
C ILE A 32 5.46 -9.76 -12.01
N ALA A 33 4.37 -10.03 -12.71
CA ALA A 33 3.23 -9.13 -12.75
C ALA A 33 2.26 -9.51 -11.63
N VAL A 34 1.84 -8.52 -10.85
CA VAL A 34 0.88 -8.70 -9.76
C VAL A 34 -0.50 -8.36 -10.31
N GLY A 35 -1.47 -9.24 -10.06
CA GLY A 35 -2.86 -8.99 -10.40
C GLY A 35 -3.41 -7.76 -9.67
N PHE A 36 -4.63 -7.37 -10.02
CA PHE A 36 -5.33 -6.22 -9.44
C PHE A 36 -5.10 -6.06 -7.92
N PHE A 37 -4.69 -4.87 -7.47
CA PHE A 37 -4.35 -4.54 -6.07
C PHE A 37 -5.56 -4.48 -5.15
N MET A 38 -6.28 -5.59 -5.01
CA MET A 38 -7.36 -5.71 -4.05
C MET A 38 -6.82 -5.98 -2.63
N TYR A 39 -5.69 -6.65 -2.51
CA TYR A 39 -5.05 -7.05 -1.25
C TYR A 39 -3.58 -6.59 -1.20
N PRO A 40 -3.00 -6.42 0.00
CA PRO A 40 -1.59 -6.07 0.12
C PRO A 40 -0.71 -7.14 -0.54
N ASN A 41 0.37 -6.71 -1.20
CA ASN A 41 1.36 -7.59 -1.81
C ASN A 41 2.73 -7.27 -1.21
N GLY A 42 3.54 -8.29 -0.97
CA GLY A 42 4.88 -8.11 -0.40
C GLY A 42 5.80 -9.27 -0.74
N GLU A 43 7.10 -8.97 -0.80
CA GLU A 43 8.17 -9.92 -1.06
C GLU A 43 9.28 -9.72 -0.02
N SER A 44 9.82 -10.83 0.46
CA SER A 44 10.92 -10.88 1.42
C SER A 44 12.02 -11.82 0.93
N ALA A 45 13.14 -11.89 1.65
CA ALA A 45 14.18 -12.88 1.37
C ALA A 45 13.67 -14.34 1.42
N ASN A 46 12.55 -14.58 2.11
CA ASN A 46 11.89 -15.90 2.19
C ASN A 46 10.87 -16.13 1.07
N GLY A 47 10.78 -15.21 0.10
CA GLY A 47 9.83 -15.25 -1.00
C GLY A 47 8.61 -14.37 -0.75
N ARG A 48 7.55 -14.67 -1.52
CA ARG A 48 6.32 -13.86 -1.59
C ARG A 48 5.40 -14.13 -0.42
N LEU A 49 4.82 -13.06 0.13
CA LEU A 49 3.82 -13.12 1.19
C LEU A 49 2.44 -13.46 0.62
N ASP A 50 1.68 -14.29 1.34
CA ASP A 50 0.30 -14.60 0.97
C ASP A 50 -0.63 -13.46 1.40
N SER A 51 -1.15 -12.74 0.41
CA SER A 51 -2.11 -11.65 0.56
C SER A 51 -3.43 -12.05 1.22
N LEU A 52 -3.75 -13.34 1.27
CA LEU A 52 -4.98 -13.89 1.85
C LEU A 52 -4.77 -14.49 3.25
N ASP A 53 -3.56 -14.41 3.80
CA ASP A 53 -3.22 -14.89 5.14
C ASP A 53 -2.97 -13.73 6.11
N PRO A 54 -4.04 -13.14 6.70
CA PRO A 54 -3.92 -12.02 7.62
C PRO A 54 -3.23 -12.38 8.95
N ALA A 55 -3.10 -13.68 9.27
CA ALA A 55 -2.40 -14.10 10.48
C ALA A 55 -0.88 -13.93 10.35
N ASN A 56 -0.36 -14.11 9.13
CA ASN A 56 1.08 -14.02 8.85
C ASN A 56 1.48 -12.78 8.05
N PHE A 57 0.53 -12.10 7.41
CA PHE A 57 0.78 -10.87 6.64
C PHE A 57 -0.09 -9.70 7.11
N ALA A 58 0.47 -8.90 8.03
CA ALA A 58 -0.07 -7.62 8.47
C ALA A 58 0.96 -6.52 8.32
N TYR A 59 0.52 -5.29 8.07
CA TYR A 59 1.39 -4.13 7.94
C TYR A 59 0.77 -2.88 8.57
N GLN A 60 1.62 -1.93 8.96
CA GLN A 60 1.20 -0.62 9.46
C GLN A 60 2.01 0.45 8.74
N ILE A 61 1.31 1.41 8.13
CA ILE A 61 1.94 2.60 7.52
C ILE A 61 1.86 3.74 8.54
N THR A 62 2.99 4.39 8.82
CA THR A 62 3.04 5.60 9.66
C THR A 62 3.70 6.73 8.90
N SER A 63 3.29 7.96 9.18
CA SER A 63 3.89 9.16 8.57
C SER A 63 4.32 10.13 9.65
N ARG A 64 5.47 10.78 9.47
CA ARG A 64 5.90 11.90 10.31
C ARG A 64 6.34 13.08 9.45
N LYS A 65 6.20 14.28 9.98
CA LYS A 65 6.74 15.48 9.34
C LYS A 65 8.27 15.47 9.44
N LEU A 66 8.96 15.78 8.34
CA LEU A 66 10.40 16.03 8.31
C LEU A 66 10.69 17.53 8.51
N ALA A 67 11.83 17.84 9.12
CA ALA A 67 12.27 19.21 9.43
C ALA A 67 12.65 20.00 8.17
#